data_AF-A0A8S3GWH7-F1
#
_entry.id   AF-A0A8S3GWH7-F1
#
_cell.length_a   1.000
_cell.length_b   1.000
_cell.length_c   1.000
_cell.angle_alpha   90.00
_cell.angle_beta   90.00
_cell.angle_gamma   90.00
#
_symmetry.space_group_name_H-M   'P 1'
#
loop_
_entity.id
_entity.type
_entity.pdbx_description
1 polymer ?
#
loop_
_entity_poly.entity_id
_entity_poly.type
_entity_poly.pdbx_seq_one_letter_code
_entity_poly.pdbx_strand_id
1 'polypeptide(L)'
;IDNDDDGNDQTDSPKNDFWNLSNDEYYNPRLVDSVGKNLGSLNLQHATPAVELCTQLFPTHLNATKLRHFHRPTIKKVAHGKIKPGEYHPVQSIQKIAET
;
A
#
# COMPACT_ATOMS: atom_id res chain seq x y z
N ILE A 1 -0.25 19.09 -57.38
CA ILE A 1 -0.08 17.67 -57.04
C ILE A 1 1.44 17.54 -57.05
N ASP A 2 2.11 17.81 -55.94
CA ASP A 2 1.88 17.20 -54.63
C ASP A 2 1.96 18.19 -53.46
N ASN A 3 1.08 17.97 -52.48
CA ASN A 3 1.12 18.61 -51.17
C ASN A 3 1.88 17.65 -50.25
N ASP A 4 3.04 18.04 -49.75
CA ASP A 4 3.68 17.33 -48.64
C ASP A 4 3.42 18.13 -47.35
N ASP A 5 2.42 17.61 -46.64
CA ASP A 5 1.97 17.93 -45.30
C ASP A 5 3.10 17.64 -44.30
N ASP A 6 3.81 18.68 -43.84
CA ASP A 6 4.83 18.57 -42.79
C ASP A 6 4.12 18.40 -41.45
N GLY A 7 3.78 17.14 -41.17
CA GLY A 7 3.17 16.68 -39.93
C GLY A 7 4.05 17.04 -38.75
N ASN A 8 3.60 18.05 -38.01
CA ASN A 8 4.01 18.40 -36.65
C ASN A 8 3.97 17.14 -35.75
N ASP A 9 5.08 16.40 -35.67
CA ASP A 9 5.29 15.36 -34.67
C ASP A 9 5.52 16.04 -33.32
N GLN A 10 4.41 16.47 -32.72
CA GLN A 10 4.38 16.75 -31.29
C GLN A 10 4.83 15.48 -30.59
N THR A 11 6.09 15.46 -30.15
CA THR A 11 6.61 14.51 -29.18
C THR A 11 5.58 14.40 -28.06
N ASP A 12 4.80 13.32 -28.10
CA ASP A 12 3.74 13.02 -27.16
C ASP A 12 4.47 12.73 -25.84
N SER A 13 4.73 13.80 -25.07
CA SER A 13 5.29 13.70 -23.73
C SER A 13 4.45 12.65 -23.01
N PRO A 14 5.05 11.56 -22.48
CA PRO A 14 4.27 10.50 -21.88
C PRO A 14 3.40 11.16 -20.83
N LYS A 15 2.08 11.10 -21.05
CA LYS A 15 1.10 11.75 -20.16
C LYS A 15 1.42 11.27 -18.76
N ASN A 16 2.01 12.16 -17.95
CA ASN A 16 2.11 12.03 -16.51
C ASN A 16 0.69 12.05 -15.99
N ASP A 17 -0.02 10.95 -16.18
CA ASP A 17 -1.31 10.71 -15.59
C ASP A 17 -1.06 10.71 -14.08
N PHE A 18 -1.67 11.67 -13.38
CA PHE A 18 -1.42 11.91 -11.97
C PHE A 18 -1.63 10.65 -11.10
N TRP A 19 -2.40 9.69 -11.61
CA TRP A 19 -2.69 8.42 -10.95
C TRP A 19 -1.81 7.25 -11.41
N ASN A 20 -1.03 7.40 -12.48
CA ASN A 20 -0.18 6.35 -13.05
C ASN A 20 1.27 6.48 -12.57
N LEU A 21 1.52 6.02 -11.34
CA LEU A 21 2.83 6.05 -10.70
C LEU A 21 3.89 5.15 -11.36
N SER A 22 3.50 4.18 -12.19
CA SER A 22 4.46 3.26 -12.81
C SER A 22 5.24 3.88 -13.98
N ASN A 23 4.81 5.04 -14.47
CA ASN A 23 5.49 5.79 -15.55
C ASN A 23 6.12 7.11 -15.06
N ASP A 24 6.11 7.39 -13.76
CA ASP A 24 6.72 8.62 -13.21
C ASP A 24 8.26 8.53 -13.22
N GLU A 25 8.93 9.67 -13.36
CA GLU A 25 10.37 9.83 -13.42
C GLU A 25 11.08 9.23 -12.18
N TYR A 26 10.39 9.20 -11.04
CA TYR A 26 10.89 8.64 -9.79
C TYR A 26 10.85 7.10 -9.71
N TYR A 27 10.09 6.44 -10.59
CA TYR A 27 9.89 4.98 -10.57
C TYR A 27 10.72 4.25 -11.64
N ASN A 28 11.83 4.84 -12.10
CA ASN A 28 12.73 4.19 -13.04
C ASN A 28 13.49 3.04 -12.34
N PRO A 29 13.26 1.77 -12.71
CA PRO A 29 13.88 0.61 -12.05
C PRO A 29 15.41 0.60 -12.16
N ARG A 30 16.00 1.35 -13.11
CA ARG A 30 17.46 1.49 -13.24
C ARG A 30 18.10 2.36 -12.16
N LEU A 31 17.32 3.23 -11.48
CA LEU A 31 17.83 4.08 -10.40
C LEU A 31 17.80 3.38 -9.03
N VAL A 32 16.93 2.37 -8.86
CA VAL A 32 16.73 1.62 -7.60
C VAL A 32 17.70 0.45 -7.42
N ASP A 33 18.66 0.28 -8.33
CA ASP A 33 19.73 -0.73 -8.23
C ASP A 33 20.57 -0.59 -6.94
N SER A 34 20.50 0.55 -6.26
CA SER A 34 21.13 0.79 -4.95
C SER A 34 20.26 0.36 -3.76
N VAL A 35 18.92 0.35 -3.91
CA VAL A 35 17.97 0.04 -2.83
C VAL A 35 17.80 -1.47 -2.66
N GLY A 36 17.84 -2.24 -3.76
CA GLY A 36 17.69 -3.71 -3.72
C GLY A 36 18.92 -4.47 -3.23
N LYS A 37 20.13 -3.92 -3.43
CA LYS A 37 21.40 -4.62 -3.14
C LYS A 37 21.76 -4.68 -1.64
N ASN A 38 21.07 -3.91 -0.79
CA ASN A 38 21.33 -3.88 0.66
C ASN A 38 20.21 -4.48 1.52
N LEU A 39 19.11 -4.96 0.92
CA LEU A 39 18.01 -5.51 1.73
C LEU A 39 18.43 -6.80 2.48
N GLY A 40 19.36 -7.59 1.91
CA GLY A 40 19.97 -8.74 2.59
C GLY A 40 21.09 -8.39 3.57
N SER A 41 21.63 -7.17 3.51
CA SER A 41 22.68 -6.65 4.40
C SER A 41 22.12 -5.89 5.60
N LEU A 42 20.85 -5.48 5.51
CA LEU A 42 20.13 -4.78 6.55
C LEU A 42 19.46 -5.84 7.44
N ASN A 43 20.04 -6.10 8.62
CA ASN A 43 19.52 -7.05 9.62
C ASN A 43 18.19 -6.54 10.23
N LEU A 44 17.15 -6.42 9.42
CA LEU A 44 15.80 -6.10 9.82
C LEU A 44 15.13 -7.35 10.36
N GLN A 45 15.04 -7.44 11.68
CA GLN A 45 14.29 -8.50 12.33
C GLN A 45 12.79 -8.19 12.25
N HIS A 46 12.04 -9.05 11.55
CA HIS A 46 10.59 -9.02 11.54
C HIS A 46 10.02 -9.82 12.71
N ALA A 47 8.79 -9.51 13.11
CA ALA A 47 8.06 -10.33 14.08
C ALA A 47 7.84 -11.74 13.53
N THR A 48 7.91 -12.77 14.38
CA THR A 48 7.66 -14.18 14.03
C THR A 48 6.42 -14.39 13.13
N PRO A 49 5.23 -13.86 13.43
CA PRO A 49 4.06 -14.08 12.57
C PRO A 49 4.20 -13.48 11.16
N ALA A 50 5.13 -12.54 10.95
CA ALA A 50 5.46 -12.03 9.63
C ALA A 50 6.44 -12.93 8.88
N VAL A 51 7.44 -13.48 9.59
CA VAL A 51 8.36 -14.47 9.01
C VAL A 51 7.60 -15.75 8.59
N GLU A 52 6.61 -16.14 9.38
CA GLU A 52 5.76 -17.32 9.12
C GLU A 52 4.63 -17.07 8.12
N LEU A 53 4.52 -15.86 7.54
CA LEU A 53 3.46 -15.48 6.59
C LEU A 53 2.03 -15.80 7.10
N CYS A 54 1.77 -15.48 8.38
CA CYS A 54 0.48 -15.74 8.99
C CYS A 54 -0.65 -15.01 8.23
N THR A 55 -1.71 -15.74 7.86
CA THR A 55 -2.79 -15.26 6.95
C THR A 55 -3.59 -14.06 7.48
N GLN A 56 -3.56 -13.81 8.78
CA GLN A 56 -4.16 -12.61 9.39
C GLN A 56 -3.40 -11.34 9.02
N LEU A 57 -2.08 -11.44 8.86
CA LEU A 57 -1.19 -10.35 8.47
C LEU A 57 -0.91 -10.34 6.95
N PHE A 58 -0.84 -11.51 6.34
CA PHE A 58 -0.54 -11.72 4.92
C PHE A 58 -1.70 -12.47 4.23
N PRO A 59 -2.80 -11.77 3.87
CA PRO A 59 -3.92 -12.41 3.18
C PRO A 59 -3.51 -12.99 1.83
N THR A 60 -3.89 -14.24 1.55
CA THR A 60 -3.54 -14.92 0.29
C THR A 60 -4.36 -14.43 -0.90
N HIS A 61 -5.60 -13.96 -0.66
CA HIS A 61 -6.51 -13.49 -1.69
C HIS A 61 -7.25 -12.22 -1.26
N LEU A 62 -7.25 -11.22 -2.14
CA LEU A 62 -7.97 -9.96 -1.97
C LEU A 62 -8.96 -9.78 -3.11
N ASN A 63 -10.23 -9.50 -2.79
CA ASN A 63 -11.23 -9.16 -3.79
C ASN A 63 -11.09 -7.68 -4.22
N ALA A 64 -11.74 -7.29 -5.32
CA ALA A 64 -11.66 -5.92 -5.85
C ALA A 64 -12.00 -4.86 -4.79
N THR A 65 -12.96 -5.14 -3.90
CA THR A 65 -13.30 -4.25 -2.79
C THR A 65 -12.16 -4.12 -1.78
N LYS A 66 -11.54 -5.22 -1.35
CA LYS A 66 -10.41 -5.20 -0.42
C LYS A 66 -9.17 -4.53 -1.03
N LEU A 67 -8.93 -4.72 -2.34
CA LEU A 67 -7.85 -4.04 -3.06
C LEU A 67 -8.04 -2.51 -3.05
N ARG A 68 -9.26 -2.02 -3.28
CA ARG A 68 -9.56 -0.58 -3.18
C ARG A 68 -9.35 -0.01 -1.77
N HIS A 69 -9.47 -0.84 -0.74
CA HIS A 69 -9.28 -0.46 0.66
C HIS A 69 -7.95 -1.00 1.22
N PHE A 70 -6.99 -1.33 0.36
CA PHE A 70 -5.69 -1.80 0.80
C PHE A 70 -5.00 -0.70 1.62
N HIS A 71 -4.47 -1.07 2.79
CA HIS A 71 -3.99 -0.14 3.83
C HIS A 71 -5.02 0.88 4.36
N ARG A 72 -6.31 0.73 4.04
CA ARG A 72 -7.41 1.59 4.53
C ARG A 72 -8.54 0.73 5.14
N PRO A 73 -8.27 -0.01 6.23
CA PRO A 73 -9.27 -0.88 6.85
C PRO A 73 -10.48 -0.09 7.31
N THR A 74 -11.68 -0.52 6.91
CA THR A 74 -12.93 0.09 7.35
C THR A 74 -13.33 -0.45 8.73
N ILE A 75 -13.92 0.42 9.56
CA ILE A 75 -14.46 0.01 10.86
C ILE A 75 -15.74 -0.79 10.60
N LYS A 76 -15.67 -2.12 10.77
CA LYS A 76 -16.83 -3.01 10.68
C LYS A 76 -17.50 -3.16 12.03
N LYS A 77 -18.84 -3.14 12.03
CA LYS A 77 -19.64 -3.46 13.21
C LYS A 77 -19.40 -4.93 13.57
N VAL A 78 -19.01 -5.16 14.82
CA VAL A 78 -18.79 -6.52 15.33
C VAL A 78 -20.16 -7.15 15.62
N ALA A 79 -20.39 -8.37 15.14
CA ALA A 79 -21.66 -9.08 15.34
C ALA A 79 -21.80 -9.66 16.74
N HIS A 80 -20.67 -10.00 17.38
CA HIS A 80 -20.61 -10.62 18.69
C HIS A 80 -19.51 -9.99 19.53
N GLY A 81 -19.65 -10.05 20.85
CA GLY A 81 -18.64 -9.55 21.80
C GLY A 81 -19.13 -8.37 22.62
N LYS A 82 -18.19 -7.76 23.37
CA LYS A 82 -18.49 -6.68 24.32
C LYS A 82 -18.82 -5.36 23.62
N ILE A 83 -18.25 -5.12 22.44
CA ILE A 83 -18.49 -3.90 21.66
C ILE A 83 -19.74 -4.10 20.81
N LYS A 84 -20.84 -3.50 21.24
CA LYS A 84 -22.13 -3.50 20.54
C LYS A 84 -22.44 -2.14 19.91
N PRO A 85 -23.06 -2.11 18.73
CA PRO A 85 -23.47 -0.86 18.10
C PRO A 85 -24.59 -0.18 18.92
N GLY A 86 -24.52 1.15 19.06
CA GLY A 86 -25.54 1.96 19.73
C GLY A 86 -25.37 2.09 21.25
N GLU A 87 -24.49 1.31 21.85
CA GLU A 87 -24.12 1.43 23.27
C GLU A 87 -22.88 2.32 23.44
N TYR A 88 -22.81 3.05 24.55
CA TYR A 88 -21.62 3.77 24.96
C TYR A 88 -20.60 2.78 25.57
N HIS A 89 -19.36 2.84 25.10
CA HIS A 89 -18.25 2.02 25.60
C HIS A 89 -17.17 2.90 26.23
N PRO A 90 -16.72 2.64 27.46
CA PRO A 90 -15.68 3.45 28.10
C PRO A 90 -14.30 3.22 27.46
N VAL A 91 -13.54 4.29 27.26
CA VAL A 91 -12.15 4.22 26.77
C VAL A 91 -11.21 4.09 27.97
N GLN A 92 -10.42 3.01 28.00
CA GLN A 92 -9.49 2.72 29.10
C GLN A 92 -8.08 3.23 28.80
N SER A 93 -7.38 3.75 29.82
CA SER A 93 -5.96 4.13 29.72
C SER A 93 -5.06 2.90 29.74
N ILE A 94 -4.02 2.92 28.90
CA ILE A 94 -3.00 1.85 28.83
C ILE A 94 -1.79 2.09 29.74
N GLN A 95 -1.73 3.21 30.47
CA GLN A 95 -0.54 3.61 31.26
C GLN A 95 -0.06 2.53 32.22
N LYS A 96 -0.97 1.94 33.01
CA LYS A 96 -0.63 0.87 33.97
C LYS A 96 -0.08 -0.39 33.30
N ILE A 97 -0.45 -0.66 32.04
CA ILE A 97 -0.01 -1.85 31.30
C ILE A 97 1.39 -1.63 30.71
N ALA A 98 1.76 -0.41 30.37
CA ALA A 98 3.07 -0.10 29.80
C ALA A 98 4.22 -0.10 30.82
N GLU A 99 3.91 -0.05 32.12
CA GLU A 99 4.88 -0.03 33.24
C GLU A 99 5.29 -1.43 33.74
N THR A 100 4.60 -2.48 33.29
CA THR A 100 4.86 -3.88 33.66
C THR A 100 5.69 -4.58 32.59
#